data_AF-A0A357HIA7-F1
#
_entry.id   AF-A0A357HIA7-F1
#
_cell.length_a   1.000
_cell.length_b   1.000
_cell.length_c   1.000
_cell.angle_alpha   90.00
_cell.angle_beta   90.00
_cell.angle_gamma   90.00
#
_symmetry.space_group_name_H-M   'P 1'
#
loop_
_entity.id
_entity.type
_entity.pdbx_description
1 polymer ?
#
loop_
_entity_poly.entity_id
_entity_poly.type
_entity_poly.pdbx_seq_one_letter_code
_entity_poly.pdbx_strand_id
1 'polypeptide(L)'
;QQKSPRNVQLQHQDTTGMGMTAQPQQEQQANRPQQAQMTPIHSDKKIGRNEKIKLISPNGEEIEVKYKKLQDYLNKGYTQTV
;
A
#
# COMPACT_ATOMS: atom_id res chain seq x y z
N GLN A 1 17.21 -29.38 -41.58
CA GLN A 1 18.40 -28.76 -40.94
C GLN A 1 17.88 -27.88 -39.80
N GLN A 2 18.32 -28.16 -38.57
CA GLN A 2 17.79 -27.58 -37.33
C GLN A 2 18.29 -26.14 -37.10
N LYS A 3 17.42 -25.34 -36.44
CA LYS A 3 17.59 -23.92 -36.13
C LYS A 3 18.62 -23.67 -35.02
N SER A 4 19.26 -22.50 -35.06
CA SER A 4 19.56 -21.71 -33.87
C SER A 4 19.79 -20.24 -34.27
N PRO A 5 18.94 -19.28 -33.88
CA PRO A 5 19.26 -17.87 -34.06
C PRO A 5 20.34 -17.43 -33.06
N ARG A 6 21.28 -16.70 -33.63
CA ARG A 6 22.42 -15.95 -33.09
C ARG A 6 22.29 -15.54 -31.62
N ASN A 7 23.30 -15.95 -30.85
CA ASN A 7 23.63 -15.55 -29.48
C ASN A 7 23.49 -14.02 -29.28
N VAL A 8 22.38 -13.59 -28.68
CA VAL A 8 22.14 -12.19 -28.29
C VAL A 8 22.73 -11.95 -26.89
N GLN A 9 23.92 -11.35 -26.83
CA GLN A 9 24.44 -10.82 -25.57
C GLN A 9 23.69 -9.52 -25.26
N LEU A 10 22.80 -9.54 -24.26
CA LEU A 10 22.32 -8.30 -23.65
C LEU A 10 23.44 -7.76 -22.76
N GLN A 11 24.24 -6.83 -23.28
CA GLN A 11 25.14 -6.03 -22.46
C GLN A 11 24.32 -4.94 -21.78
N HIS A 12 24.02 -5.15 -20.49
CA HIS A 12 23.52 -4.08 -19.65
C HIS A 12 24.70 -3.19 -19.29
N GLN A 13 24.73 -1.97 -19.82
CA GLN A 13 25.58 -0.93 -19.24
C GLN A 13 24.89 -0.48 -17.95
N ASP A 14 25.41 -0.93 -16.80
CA ASP A 14 25.06 -0.39 -15.50
C ASP A 14 25.41 1.09 -15.49
N THR A 15 24.45 1.90 -15.91
CA THR A 15 24.56 3.34 -15.89
C THR A 15 24.47 3.72 -14.43
N THR A 16 25.63 3.72 -13.76
CA THR A 16 25.88 4.44 -12.50
C THR A 16 25.82 5.93 -12.83
N GLY A 17 24.65 6.39 -13.27
CA GLY A 17 24.39 7.70 -13.85
C GLY A 17 23.77 8.68 -12.88
N MET A 18 23.82 8.41 -11.58
CA MET A 18 23.42 9.37 -10.54
C MET A 18 24.30 9.22 -9.31
N GLY A 19 25.53 9.75 -9.39
CA GLY A 19 26.16 10.47 -8.27
C GLY A 19 26.45 9.72 -6.96
N MET A 20 26.71 8.41 -6.97
CA MET A 20 27.16 7.70 -5.77
C MET A 20 28.55 7.10 -5.99
N THR A 21 29.58 7.91 -5.82
CA THR A 21 30.92 7.38 -5.51
C THR A 21 30.86 6.84 -4.09
N ALA A 22 30.82 5.51 -3.94
CA ALA A 22 31.02 4.88 -2.64
C ALA A 22 32.45 5.21 -2.16
N GLN A 23 32.58 6.15 -1.23
CA GLN A 23 33.79 6.29 -0.44
C GLN A 23 33.88 5.08 0.52
N PRO A 24 35.08 4.49 0.72
CA PRO A 24 35.22 3.37 1.62
C PRO A 24 34.84 3.79 3.05
N GLN A 25 34.02 2.96 3.69
CA GLN A 25 33.56 3.10 5.07
C GLN A 25 34.72 3.46 6.00
N GLN A 26 34.67 4.68 6.53
CA GLN A 26 35.35 5.02 7.78
C GLN A 26 34.29 5.21 8.86
N GLU A 27 34.61 4.61 9.98
CA GLU A 27 33.74 4.35 11.11
C GLU A 27 33.33 5.64 11.84
N GLN A 28 32.20 5.52 12.54
CA GLN A 28 31.75 6.37 13.65
C GLN A 28 31.23 7.78 13.30
N GLN A 29 29.90 7.90 13.31
CA GLN A 29 29.26 8.99 14.05
C GLN A 29 27.87 8.58 14.53
N ALA A 30 27.74 8.55 15.86
CA ALA A 30 26.49 8.40 16.58
C ALA A 30 25.61 9.64 16.34
N ASN A 31 24.80 9.61 15.29
CA ASN A 31 23.69 10.53 15.13
C ASN A 31 22.48 9.74 14.59
N ARG A 32 21.94 8.84 15.42
CA ARG A 32 20.62 8.28 15.14
C ARG A 32 19.62 9.37 15.52
N PRO A 33 18.81 9.90 14.59
CA PRO A 33 17.74 10.82 14.96
C PRO A 33 16.88 10.12 16.00
N GLN A 34 16.49 10.85 17.06
CA GLN A 34 15.55 10.37 18.06
C GLN A 34 14.36 9.80 17.29
N GLN A 35 14.18 8.48 17.35
CA GLN A 35 13.05 7.81 16.74
C GLN A 35 11.84 8.35 17.49
N ALA A 36 11.21 9.39 16.94
CA ALA A 36 9.94 9.90 17.40
C ALA A 36 9.07 8.66 17.56
N GLN A 37 8.62 8.42 18.80
CA GLN A 37 7.83 7.26 19.18
C GLN A 37 6.75 7.07 18.11
N MET A 38 6.97 6.13 17.19
CA MET A 38 6.05 5.95 16.07
C MET A 38 4.84 5.30 16.70
N THR A 39 3.86 6.12 17.09
CA THR A 39 2.53 5.62 17.44
C THR A 39 2.12 4.75 16.25
N PRO A 40 1.88 3.45 16.45
CA PRO A 40 1.55 2.58 15.36
C PRO A 40 0.34 3.19 14.63
N ILE A 41 0.49 3.43 13.33
CA ILE A 41 -0.63 3.89 12.51
C ILE A 41 -1.58 2.69 12.44
N HIS A 42 -2.64 2.73 13.24
CA HIS A 42 -3.74 1.78 13.14
C HIS A 42 -4.42 2.04 11.80
N SER A 43 -3.95 1.34 10.77
CA SER A 43 -4.62 1.35 9.48
C SER A 43 -5.94 0.63 9.68
N ASP A 44 -7.04 1.36 9.46
CA ASP A 44 -8.37 0.75 9.47
C ASP A 44 -8.40 -0.44 8.49
N LYS A 45 -9.18 -1.48 8.84
CA LYS A 45 -9.19 -2.74 8.09
C LYS A 45 -9.56 -2.46 6.64
N LYS A 46 -8.68 -2.80 5.71
CA LYS A 46 -8.91 -2.59 4.28
C LYS A 46 -10.15 -3.37 3.82
N ILE A 47 -11.18 -2.63 3.42
CA ILE A 47 -12.42 -3.16 2.84
C ILE A 47 -12.40 -3.00 1.32
N GLY A 48 -12.54 -4.11 0.60
CA GLY A 48 -12.61 -4.17 -0.86
C GLY A 48 -13.95 -3.67 -1.41
N ARG A 49 -13.95 -3.21 -2.67
CA ARG A 49 -15.13 -2.58 -3.32
C ARG A 49 -16.42 -3.42 -3.25
N ASN A 50 -16.32 -4.73 -3.36
CA ASN A 50 -17.46 -5.65 -3.35
C ASN A 50 -17.65 -6.38 -2.02
N GLU A 51 -16.81 -6.11 -1.01
CA GLU A 51 -17.01 -6.68 0.31
C GLU A 51 -18.32 -6.16 0.90
N LYS A 52 -19.02 -7.03 1.63
CA LYS A 52 -20.25 -6.66 2.32
C LYS A 52 -19.90 -6.11 3.69
N ILE A 53 -20.53 -5.02 4.05
CA ILE A 53 -20.45 -4.37 5.36
C ILE A 53 -21.84 -4.32 5.97
N LYS A 54 -21.91 -4.38 7.30
CA LYS A 54 -23.15 -4.21 8.05
C LYS A 54 -23.39 -2.73 8.30
N LEU A 55 -24.59 -2.27 7.98
CA LEU A 55 -25.05 -0.90 8.25
C LEU A 55 -26.31 -0.95 9.09
N ILE A 56 -26.46 0.03 9.96
CA ILE A 56 -27.65 0.25 10.78
C ILE A 56 -28.50 1.31 10.11
N SER A 57 -29.76 1.00 9.84
CA SER A 57 -30.74 1.94 9.30
C SER A 57 -31.10 3.00 10.35
N PRO A 58 -31.62 4.17 9.93
CA PRO A 58 -32.17 5.14 10.88
C PRO A 58 -33.30 4.56 11.75
N ASN A 59 -33.90 3.43 11.34
CA ASN A 59 -34.92 2.71 12.10
C ASN A 59 -34.32 1.63 13.04
N GLY A 60 -33.01 1.44 13.04
CA GLY A 60 -32.32 0.43 13.86
C GLY A 60 -32.21 -0.96 13.23
N GLU A 61 -32.56 -1.13 11.96
CA GLU A 61 -32.43 -2.42 11.25
C GLU A 61 -31.01 -2.60 10.71
N GLU A 62 -30.42 -3.78 10.93
CA GLU A 62 -29.12 -4.14 10.37
C GLU A 62 -29.27 -4.70 8.95
N ILE A 63 -28.56 -4.11 7.99
CA ILE A 63 -28.53 -4.57 6.60
C ILE A 63 -27.08 -4.80 6.13
N GLU A 64 -26.89 -5.83 5.29
CA GLU A 64 -25.61 -6.07 4.62
C GLU A 64 -25.59 -5.47 3.22
N VAL A 65 -24.69 -4.52 2.98
CA VAL A 65 -24.53 -3.86 1.69
C VAL A 65 -23.09 -3.93 1.19
N LYS A 66 -22.90 -3.93 -0.12
CA LYS A 66 -21.54 -3.85 -0.70
C LYS A 66 -20.92 -2.50 -0.35
N TYR A 67 -19.62 -2.48 -0.05
CA TYR A 67 -18.87 -1.27 0.27
C TYR A 67 -19.02 -0.18 -0.80
N LYS A 68 -19.07 -0.55 -2.09
CA LYS A 68 -19.35 0.39 -3.19
C LYS A 68 -20.66 1.19 -3.06
N LYS A 69 -21.60 0.75 -2.21
CA LYS A 69 -22.88 1.42 -1.94
C LYS A 69 -22.87 2.18 -0.61
N LEU A 70 -21.83 2.07 0.21
CA LEU A 70 -21.74 2.70 1.53
C LEU A 70 -22.10 4.19 1.49
N GLN A 71 -21.51 4.95 0.57
CA GLN A 71 -21.73 6.38 0.49
C GLN A 71 -23.19 6.75 0.18
N ASP A 72 -23.89 5.96 -0.64
CA ASP A 72 -25.31 6.15 -0.91
C ASP A 72 -26.17 5.92 0.34
N TYR A 73 -25.83 4.90 1.14
CA TYR A 73 -26.53 4.60 2.40
C TYR A 73 -26.20 5.60 3.50
N LEU A 74 -24.95 6.10 3.59
CA LEU A 74 -24.57 7.17 4.52
C LEU A 74 -25.41 8.44 4.27
N ASN A 75 -25.62 8.82 3.01
CA ASN A 75 -26.46 9.96 2.65
C ASN A 75 -27.94 9.75 3.04
N LYS A 76 -28.40 8.50 3.12
CA LYS A 76 -29.76 8.14 3.58
C LYS A 76 -29.89 8.09 5.10
N GLY A 77 -28.83 8.41 5.85
CA GLY A 77 -28.82 8.40 7.32
C GLY A 77 -28.51 7.04 7.95
N TYR A 78 -27.97 6.09 7.18
CA TYR A 78 -27.49 4.84 7.74
C TYR A 78 -26.14 5.07 8.43
N THR A 79 -25.88 4.33 9.50
CA THR A 79 -24.62 4.40 10.25
C THR A 79 -23.87 3.07 10.16
N GLN A 80 -22.54 3.13 10.19
CA GLN A 80 -21.71 1.94 10.22
C GLN A 80 -21.69 1.39 11.64
N THR A 81 -22.00 0.10 11.80
CA THR A 81 -21.70 -0.61 13.04
C THR A 81 -20.20 -0.92 13.01
N VAL A 82 -19.45 -0.26 13.89
CA VAL A 82 -17.98 -0.40 14.05
C VAL A 82 -17.63 -1.64 14.86
#